data_AF-A0A7X9KJ03-F1
#
_entry.id   AF-A0A7X9KJ03-F1
#
_cell.length_a   1.000
_cell.length_b   1.000
_cell.length_c   1.000
_cell.angle_alpha   90.00
_cell.angle_beta   90.00
_cell.angle_gamma   90.00
#
_symmetry.space_group_name_H-M   'P 1'
#
loop_
_entity.id
_entity.type
_entity.pdbx_description
1 polymer ?
#
loop_
_entity_poly.entity_id
_entity_poly.type
_entity_poly.pdbx_seq_one_letter_code
_entity_poly.pdbx_strand_id
1 'polypeptide(L)'
;MALEPTALPTAARTVVIGGGIVGCSTAYHLAKLGWTDTVLLEKHKLTSGSTFHAAGLVGQLRTSANITQLLGNSVELYKSLEAETGQATGWKMNGGLRLACNQERWTEVKRQATTA
;
A
#
# COMPACT_ATOMS: atom_id res chain seq x y z
N MET A 1 9.04 -15.55 -19.41
CA MET A 1 8.09 -16.66 -19.56
C MET A 1 6.70 -16.08 -19.36
N ALA A 2 5.97 -15.82 -20.45
CA ALA A 2 4.58 -15.38 -20.33
C ALA A 2 3.79 -16.55 -19.76
N LEU A 3 3.08 -16.33 -18.66
CA LEU A 3 2.16 -17.33 -18.13
C LEU A 3 1.05 -17.51 -19.17
N GLU A 4 0.88 -18.74 -19.66
CA GLU A 4 -0.30 -19.14 -20.43
C GLU A 4 -1.57 -18.68 -19.68
N PRO A 5 -2.61 -18.18 -20.37
CA PRO A 5 -3.82 -17.74 -19.69
C PRO A 5 -4.46 -18.95 -18.99
N THR A 6 -4.26 -19.04 -17.67
CA THR A 6 -4.94 -20.01 -16.83
C THR A 6 -6.44 -19.83 -17.04
N ALA A 7 -7.15 -20.90 -17.38
CA ALA A 7 -8.59 -20.86 -17.49
C ALA A 7 -9.18 -20.25 -16.21
N LEU A 8 -10.00 -19.20 -16.37
CA LEU A 8 -10.60 -18.52 -15.22
C LEU A 8 -11.46 -19.52 -14.44
N PRO A 9 -11.34 -19.57 -13.11
CA PRO A 9 -12.18 -20.46 -12.31
C PRO A 9 -13.66 -20.03 -12.43
N THR A 10 -14.57 -21.01 -12.42
CA THR A 10 -16.02 -20.75 -12.50
C THR A 10 -16.59 -20.14 -11.22
N ALA A 11 -15.87 -20.26 -10.10
CA ALA A 11 -16.18 -19.66 -8.81
C ALA A 11 -14.88 -19.33 -8.05
N ALA A 12 -14.94 -18.31 -7.19
CA ALA A 12 -13.85 -17.94 -6.29
C ALA A 12 -14.46 -17.47 -4.97
N ARG A 13 -13.78 -17.71 -3.86
CA ARG A 13 -14.23 -17.24 -2.54
C ARG A 13 -14.09 -15.73 -2.39
N THR A 14 -13.12 -15.13 -3.07
CA THR A 14 -12.98 -13.67 -3.12
C THR A 14 -12.53 -13.21 -4.48
N VAL A 15 -13.21 -12.17 -4.97
CA VAL A 15 -12.86 -11.47 -6.21
C VAL A 15 -12.50 -10.03 -5.86
N VAL A 16 -11.25 -9.64 -6.11
CA VAL A 16 -10.76 -8.28 -5.96
C VAL A 16 -10.87 -7.56 -7.30
N ILE A 17 -11.63 -6.48 -7.36
CA ILE A 17 -11.85 -5.70 -8.59
C ILE A 17 -10.94 -4.48 -8.57
N GLY A 18 -9.96 -4.47 -9.48
CA GLY A 18 -8.96 -3.41 -9.66
C GLY A 18 -7.54 -3.86 -9.28
N GLY A 19 -6.62 -3.78 -10.24
CA GLY A 19 -5.19 -4.11 -10.12
C GLY A 19 -4.30 -2.91 -9.80
N GLY A 20 -4.84 -1.90 -9.11
CA GLY A 20 -4.04 -0.86 -8.47
C GLY A 20 -3.35 -1.37 -7.20
N ILE A 21 -2.52 -0.53 -6.57
CA ILE A 21 -1.75 -0.91 -5.38
C ILE A 21 -2.61 -1.45 -4.23
N VAL A 22 -3.80 -0.88 -4.03
CA VAL A 22 -4.75 -1.34 -2.99
C VAL A 22 -5.27 -2.75 -3.30
N GLY A 23 -5.69 -3.02 -4.54
CA GLY A 23 -6.19 -4.35 -4.91
C GLY A 23 -5.10 -5.41 -4.87
N CYS A 24 -3.89 -5.09 -5.35
CA CYS A 24 -2.73 -5.98 -5.22
C CYS A 24 -2.35 -6.24 -3.76
N SER A 25 -2.38 -5.21 -2.90
CA SER A 25 -2.12 -5.36 -1.47
C SER A 25 -3.16 -6.25 -0.79
N THR A 26 -4.44 -6.08 -1.13
CA THR A 26 -5.52 -6.94 -0.62
C THR A 26 -5.29 -8.40 -1.01
N ALA A 27 -5.04 -8.68 -2.29
CA ALA A 27 -4.78 -10.04 -2.76
C ALA A 27 -3.52 -10.66 -2.11
N TYR A 28 -2.46 -9.87 -1.96
CA TYR A 28 -1.23 -10.27 -1.25
C TYR A 28 -1.51 -10.68 0.20
N HIS A 29 -2.26 -9.87 0.95
CA HIS A 29 -2.58 -10.18 2.34
C HIS A 29 -3.54 -11.36 2.50
N LEU A 30 -4.52 -11.51 1.60
CA LEU A 30 -5.40 -12.69 1.58
C LEU A 30 -4.58 -13.97 1.34
N ALA A 31 -3.67 -13.95 0.38
CA ALA A 31 -2.76 -15.07 0.12
C ALA A 31 -1.87 -15.39 1.33
N LYS A 32 -1.32 -14.37 2.00
CA LYS A 32 -0.55 -14.54 3.26
C LYS A 32 -1.37 -15.13 4.40
N LEU A 33 -2.68 -14.87 4.44
CA LEU A 33 -3.62 -15.48 5.39
C LEU A 33 -4.03 -16.91 5.00
N GLY A 34 -3.45 -17.48 3.94
CA GLY A 34 -3.69 -18.86 3.50
C GLY A 34 -4.88 -19.01 2.55
N TRP A 35 -5.42 -17.91 2.01
CA TRP A 35 -6.49 -18.00 1.02
C TRP A 35 -5.90 -18.40 -0.32
N THR A 36 -6.38 -19.50 -0.89
CA THR A 36 -5.87 -20.08 -2.14
C THR A 36 -6.78 -19.82 -3.34
N ASP A 37 -7.98 -19.31 -3.10
CA ASP A 37 -9.08 -19.13 -4.06
C ASP A 37 -9.47 -17.65 -4.22
N THR A 38 -8.45 -16.79 -4.28
CA THR A 38 -8.59 -15.35 -4.55
C THR A 38 -8.30 -15.03 -6.01
N VAL A 39 -9.21 -14.32 -6.67
CA VAL A 39 -9.07 -13.83 -8.04
C VAL A 39 -8.97 -12.31 -8.04
N LEU A 40 -7.97 -11.74 -8.72
CA LEU A 40 -7.88 -10.30 -8.97
C LEU A 40 -8.21 -10.03 -10.44
N LEU A 41 -9.18 -9.14 -10.67
CA LEU A 41 -9.59 -8.71 -11.99
C LEU A 41 -9.18 -7.26 -12.22
N GLU A 42 -8.40 -7.01 -13.26
CA GLU A 42 -8.01 -5.67 -13.70
C GLU A 42 -8.53 -5.45 -15.12
N LYS A 43 -9.10 -4.26 -15.38
CA LYS A 43 -9.67 -3.88 -16.68
C LYS A 43 -8.60 -3.81 -17.77
N HIS A 44 -7.40 -3.36 -17.43
CA HIS A 44 -6.30 -3.15 -18.37
C HIS A 44 -5.02 -3.84 -17.89
N LYS A 45 -4.03 -3.07 -17.42
CA LYS A 45 -2.75 -3.56 -16.91
C LYS A 45 -2.66 -3.22 -15.44
N LEU A 46 -1.97 -4.06 -14.67
CA LEU A 46 -1.67 -3.72 -13.28
C LEU A 46 -1.10 -2.30 -13.18
N THR A 47 -1.54 -1.56 -12.17
CA THR A 47 -1.18 -0.18 -11.86
C THR A 47 -1.65 0.90 -12.85
N SER A 48 -2.33 0.57 -13.95
CA SER A 48 -2.68 1.55 -15.01
C SER A 48 -3.69 2.63 -14.61
N GLY A 49 -4.23 2.58 -13.39
CA GLY A 49 -5.01 3.65 -12.78
C GLY A 49 -4.14 4.72 -12.10
N SER A 50 -4.53 5.19 -10.91
CA SER A 50 -3.78 6.23 -10.21
C SER A 50 -2.40 5.82 -9.69
N THR A 51 -2.16 4.50 -9.58
CA THR A 51 -0.93 3.95 -9.01
C THR A 51 0.30 4.30 -9.85
N PHE A 52 0.25 4.17 -11.19
CA PHE A 52 1.45 4.38 -12.01
C PHE A 52 1.99 5.82 -11.95
N HIS A 53 1.11 6.80 -11.75
CA HIS A 53 1.47 8.22 -11.77
C HIS A 53 1.58 8.82 -10.36
N ALA A 54 1.57 7.99 -9.31
CA ALA A 54 1.80 8.45 -7.95
C ALA A 54 3.25 8.93 -7.78
N ALA A 55 3.46 10.01 -7.04
CA ALA A 55 4.80 10.53 -6.76
C ALA A 55 5.63 9.62 -5.84
N GLY A 56 5.02 8.61 -5.22
CA GLY A 56 5.71 7.62 -4.38
C GLY A 56 6.02 8.07 -2.95
N LEU A 57 5.44 9.17 -2.46
CA LEU A 57 5.66 9.63 -1.08
C LEU A 57 4.88 8.77 -0.09
N VAL A 58 5.59 8.20 0.90
CA VAL A 58 5.00 7.40 1.99
C VAL A 58 5.15 8.16 3.31
N GLY A 59 4.17 9.03 3.62
CA GLY A 59 4.12 9.74 4.89
C GLY A 59 3.44 8.91 5.98
N GLN A 60 4.01 8.84 7.18
CA GLN A 60 3.51 8.00 8.30
C GLN A 60 2.52 8.73 9.22
N LEU A 61 2.81 9.98 9.59
CA LEU A 61 2.01 10.73 10.56
C LEU A 61 0.68 11.20 9.94
N ARG A 62 -0.43 10.92 10.62
CA ARG A 62 -1.77 11.45 10.35
C ARG A 62 -2.40 12.01 11.62
N THR A 63 -3.53 12.70 11.47
CA THR A 63 -4.31 13.24 12.58
C THR A 63 -5.02 12.19 13.43
N SER A 64 -4.99 10.92 13.01
CA SER A 64 -5.67 9.81 13.67
C SER A 64 -4.70 8.70 13.98
N ALA A 65 -4.67 8.25 15.23
CA ALA A 65 -3.73 7.23 15.72
C ALA A 65 -3.84 5.91 14.95
N ASN A 66 -5.06 5.43 14.69
CA ASN A 66 -5.31 4.20 13.93
C ASN A 66 -4.77 4.28 12.49
N ILE A 67 -4.89 5.43 11.83
CA ILE A 67 -4.36 5.61 10.48
C ILE A 67 -2.83 5.71 10.52
N THR A 68 -2.26 6.38 11.53
CA THR A 68 -0.80 6.40 11.73
C THR A 68 -0.25 4.98 11.91
N GLN A 69 -0.90 4.14 12.72
CA GLN A 69 -0.53 2.73 12.90
C GLN A 69 -0.65 1.94 11.59
N LEU A 70 -1.74 2.12 10.83
CA LEU A 70 -1.93 1.48 9.52
C LEU A 70 -0.78 1.82 8.56
N LEU A 71 -0.37 3.09 8.51
CA LEU A 71 0.74 3.53 7.66
C LEU A 71 2.09 2.99 8.15
N GLY A 72 2.26 2.84 9.46
CA GLY A 72 3.39 2.13 10.06
C GLY A 72 3.50 0.71 9.52
N ASN A 73 2.39 -0.03 9.46
CA ASN A 73 2.37 -1.40 8.90
C ASN A 73 2.75 -1.40 7.41
N SER A 74 2.29 -0.42 6.63
CA SER A 74 2.70 -0.28 5.23
C SER A 74 4.20 -0.04 5.08
N VAL A 75 4.81 0.76 5.96
CA VAL A 75 6.25 0.99 5.96
C VAL A 75 7.04 -0.27 6.30
N GLU A 76 6.62 -1.02 7.31
CA GLU A 76 7.26 -2.31 7.65
C GLU A 76 7.15 -3.31 6.50
N LEU A 77 6.02 -3.34 5.79
CA LEU A 77 5.85 -4.15 4.59
C LEU A 77 6.81 -3.72 3.47
N TYR A 78 6.92 -2.43 3.16
CA TYR A 78 7.83 -1.96 2.10
C TYR A 78 9.31 -2.28 2.39
N LYS A 79 9.70 -2.30 3.67
CA LYS A 79 11.05 -2.71 4.09
C LYS A 79 11.34 -4.18 3.82
N SER A 80 10.35 -5.07 3.95
CA SER A 80 10.55 -6.53 3.85
C SER A 80 10.24 -7.09 2.46
N LEU A 81 9.41 -6.42 1.66
CA LEU A 81 8.89 -6.94 0.39
C LEU A 81 9.97 -7.36 -0.60
N GLU A 82 11.08 -6.62 -0.70
CA GLU A 82 12.16 -6.97 -1.63
C GLU A 82 12.84 -8.28 -1.21
N ALA A 83 13.13 -8.44 0.09
CA ALA A 83 13.70 -9.67 0.62
C ALA A 83 12.74 -10.86 0.47
N GLU A 84 11.44 -10.63 0.63
CA GLU A 84 10.43 -11.66 0.50
C GLU A 84 10.23 -12.12 -0.95
N THR A 85 10.16 -11.18 -1.90
CA THR A 85 9.72 -11.46 -3.27
C THR A 85 10.88 -11.55 -4.26
N GLY A 86 12.09 -11.12 -3.86
CA GLY A 86 13.23 -10.93 -4.75
C GLY A 86 13.06 -9.79 -5.75
N GLN A 87 12.00 -8.98 -5.65
CA GLN A 87 11.72 -7.86 -6.55
C GLN A 87 12.03 -6.53 -5.87
N ALA A 88 12.88 -5.74 -6.51
CA ALA A 88 13.22 -4.41 -6.02
C ALA A 88 11.99 -3.51 -5.95
N THR A 89 11.77 -2.90 -4.78
CA THR A 89 10.62 -1.99 -4.55
C THR A 89 10.98 -0.53 -4.80
N GLY A 90 12.28 -0.20 -4.82
CA GLY A 90 12.76 1.18 -4.86
C GLY A 90 12.54 1.95 -3.56
N TRP A 91 12.23 1.25 -2.46
CA TRP A 91 11.98 1.86 -1.16
C TRP A 91 13.19 2.64 -0.63
N LYS A 92 12.97 3.88 -0.19
CA LYS A 92 13.99 4.75 0.42
C LYS A 92 13.43 5.38 1.69
N MET A 93 14.00 5.02 2.84
CA MET A 93 13.58 5.54 4.15
C MET A 93 14.36 6.83 4.50
N ASN A 94 14.13 7.89 3.73
CA ASN A 94 14.79 9.18 3.93
C ASN A 94 14.02 10.15 4.86
N GLY A 95 12.89 9.71 5.42
CA GLY A 95 12.05 10.51 6.30
C GLY A 95 11.23 11.57 5.59
N GLY A 96 10.62 12.48 6.35
CA GLY A 96 9.84 13.60 5.82
C GLY A 96 9.76 14.74 6.82
N LEU A 97 9.75 15.98 6.33
CA LEU A 97 9.71 17.19 7.14
C LEU A 97 8.39 17.93 6.94
N ARG A 98 7.69 18.23 8.03
CA ARG A 98 6.53 19.14 8.03
C ARG A 98 6.96 20.48 8.61
N LEU A 99 6.72 21.57 7.88
CA LEU A 99 7.07 22.93 8.29
C LEU A 99 5.85 23.64 8.87
N ALA A 100 6.01 24.25 10.05
CA ALA A 100 5.03 25.14 10.64
C ALA A 100 5.47 26.60 10.46
N CYS A 101 4.94 27.28 9.45
CA CYS A 101 5.35 28.64 9.10
C CYS A 101 4.57 29.74 9.84
N ASN A 102 3.66 29.37 10.73
CA ASN A 102 2.92 30.31 11.58
C ASN A 102 2.44 29.61 12.88
N GLN A 103 1.87 30.39 13.80
CA GLN A 103 1.46 29.90 15.12
C GLN A 103 0.31 28.88 15.05
N GLU A 104 -0.60 29.01 14.09
CA GLU A 104 -1.71 28.09 13.89
C GLU A 104 -1.20 26.71 13.44
N ARG A 105 -0.27 26.68 12.48
CA ARG A 105 0.38 25.44 12.03
C ARG A 105 1.24 24.82 13.11
N TRP A 106 1.88 25.63 13.95
CA TRP A 106 2.63 25.12 15.09
C TRP A 106 1.72 24.42 16.10
N THR A 107 0.56 25.01 16.38
CA THR A 107 -0.47 24.39 17.22
C THR A 107 -0.98 23.08 16.63
N GLU A 108 -1.19 23.03 15.30
CA GLU A 108 -1.57 21.81 14.60
C GLU A 108 -0.52 20.71 14.73
N VAL A 109 0.76 21.03 14.53
CA VAL A 109 1.88 20.08 14.64
C VAL A 109 1.98 19.52 16.06
N LYS A 110 1.86 20.36 17.10
CA LYS A 110 1.85 19.88 18.50
C LYS A 110 0.72 18.89 18.76
N ARG A 111 -0.49 19.18 18.27
CA ARG A 111 -1.64 18.28 18.42
C ARG A 111 -1.41 16.93 17.73
N GLN A 112 -0.83 16.96 16.53
CA GLN A 112 -0.48 15.73 15.81
C GLN A 112 0.57 14.91 16.57
N ALA A 113 1.58 15.55 17.17
CA ALA A 113 2.62 14.87 17.93
C ALA A 113 2.10 14.13 19.18
N THR A 114 1.03 14.62 19.82
CA THR A 114 0.41 13.96 20.99
C THR A 114 -0.49 12.79 20.59
N THR A 115 -1.01 12.79 19.36
CA THR A 115 -1.95 11.75 18.88
C THR A 115 -1.23 10.59 18.19
N ALA A 116 0.08 10.75 17.93
CA ALA A 116 0.93 9.79 17.24
C ALA A 116 1.41 8.65 18.14
#